data_AF-A0A536YZP1-F1
#
_entry.id   AF-A0A536YZP1-F1
#
_cell.length_a   1.000
_cell.length_b   1.000
_cell.length_c   1.000
_cell.angle_alpha   90.00
_cell.angle_beta   90.00
_cell.angle_gamma   90.00
#
_symmetry.space_group_name_H-M   'P 1'
#
loop_
_entity.id
_entity.type
_entity.pdbx_description
1 polymer ?
#
loop_
_entity_poly.entity_id
_entity_poly.type
_entity_poly.pdbx_seq_one_letter_code
_entity_poly.pdbx_strand_id
1 'polypeptide(L)'
;MVTITISGAEKSGALARIAAFLVRKGYPLKGQQIAESASGAKLVKVTLDISHLDEAKFAAEMKSLSPDFRVVSVEGAQSAAPSIKDMAERFPDIASLVRAYGESLESESRDRELAEEGKKIGAFQYEKEWSFGSPLKMPVALRRTLVPALETLGKVDASDTDVSLSESPFCATGKIACCEFLTGFMQGFLDAGPLTQNTRVHKAECRAKGDSRCTYTFGYDL
;
A
#
# COMPACT_ATOMS: atom_id res chain seq x y z
N MET A 1 -12.50 -1.55 13.84
CA MET A 1 -13.90 -1.15 14.02
C MET A 1 -14.21 -0.05 13.03
N VAL A 2 -15.27 -0.23 12.24
CA VAL A 2 -15.66 0.69 11.18
C VAL A 2 -17.03 1.27 11.53
N THR A 3 -17.18 2.58 11.49
CA THR A 3 -18.45 3.29 11.64
C THR A 3 -18.91 3.81 10.29
N ILE A 4 -20.11 3.44 9.86
CA ILE A 4 -20.67 3.80 8.56
C ILE A 4 -21.88 4.68 8.77
N THR A 5 -21.94 5.80 8.05
CA THR A 5 -23.08 6.71 8.03
C THR A 5 -23.87 6.51 6.74
N ILE A 6 -25.17 6.26 6.86
CA ILE A 6 -26.08 5.97 5.75
C ILE A 6 -27.20 7.02 5.76
N SER A 7 -27.46 7.66 4.62
CA SER A 7 -28.59 8.57 4.40
C SER A 7 -29.75 7.87 3.67
N GLY A 8 -30.89 8.55 3.58
CA GLY A 8 -32.13 7.99 2.99
C GLY A 8 -32.94 7.13 3.96
N ALA A 9 -32.67 7.26 5.27
CA ALA A 9 -33.33 6.51 6.35
C ALA A 9 -34.55 7.25 6.95
N GLU A 10 -35.19 8.12 6.16
CA GLU A 10 -36.36 8.92 6.54
C GLU A 10 -37.57 8.06 6.95
N LYS A 11 -37.70 6.88 6.34
CA LYS A 11 -38.82 5.95 6.53
C LYS A 11 -38.72 5.22 7.88
N SER A 12 -39.86 5.04 8.54
CA SER A 12 -39.94 4.27 9.78
C SER A 12 -39.39 2.84 9.59
N GLY A 13 -38.62 2.37 10.56
CA GLY A 13 -38.00 1.03 10.53
C GLY A 13 -36.74 0.89 9.67
N ALA A 14 -36.20 1.98 9.08
CA ALA A 14 -34.96 1.93 8.31
C ALA A 14 -33.77 1.35 9.10
N LEU A 15 -33.58 1.77 10.36
CA LEU A 15 -32.53 1.23 11.24
C LEU A 15 -32.63 -0.29 11.40
N ALA A 16 -33.83 -0.81 11.70
CA ALA A 16 -34.06 -2.24 11.88
C ALA A 16 -33.82 -3.04 10.59
N ARG A 17 -34.21 -2.49 9.43
CA ARG A 17 -33.96 -3.11 8.11
C ARG A 17 -32.47 -3.19 7.80
N ILE A 18 -31.74 -2.10 8.02
CA ILE A 18 -30.28 -2.06 7.82
C ILE A 18 -29.61 -3.06 8.75
N ALA A 19 -29.94 -3.05 10.04
CA ALA A 19 -29.40 -3.98 11.02
C ALA A 19 -29.62 -5.45 10.64
N ALA A 20 -30.86 -5.82 10.31
CA ALA A 20 -31.21 -7.17 9.91
C ALA A 20 -30.48 -7.60 8.63
N PHE A 21 -30.33 -6.69 7.67
CA PHE A 21 -29.55 -6.94 6.45
C PHE A 21 -28.08 -7.21 6.77
N LEU A 22 -27.46 -6.39 7.61
CA LEU A 22 -26.05 -6.50 7.98
C LEU A 22 -25.77 -7.85 8.65
N VAL A 23 -26.59 -8.23 9.62
CA VAL A 23 -26.49 -9.53 10.30
C VAL A 23 -26.68 -10.68 9.30
N ARG A 24 -27.67 -10.60 8.40
CA ARG A 24 -27.92 -11.63 7.38
C ARG A 24 -26.76 -11.78 6.39
N LYS A 25 -26.04 -10.71 6.10
CA LYS A 25 -24.85 -10.71 5.24
C LYS A 25 -23.57 -11.10 5.97
N GLY A 26 -23.62 -11.32 7.28
CA GLY A 26 -22.48 -11.72 8.09
C GLY A 26 -21.59 -10.56 8.56
N TYR A 27 -22.05 -9.32 8.47
CA TYR A 27 -21.32 -8.19 9.05
C TYR A 27 -21.46 -8.20 10.59
N PRO A 28 -20.35 -8.20 11.35
CA PRO A 28 -20.38 -8.25 12.82
C PRO A 28 -20.77 -6.88 13.39
N LEU A 29 -22.08 -6.63 13.50
CA LEU A 29 -22.63 -5.38 14.01
C LEU A 29 -22.40 -5.26 15.54
N LYS A 30 -21.76 -4.17 15.98
CA LYS A 30 -21.52 -3.84 17.40
C LYS A 30 -22.39 -2.71 17.93
N GLY A 31 -22.78 -1.79 17.06
CA GLY A 31 -23.53 -0.62 17.44
C GLY A 31 -24.38 -0.12 16.30
N GLN A 32 -25.51 0.50 16.63
CA GLN A 32 -26.38 1.15 15.67
C GLN A 32 -27.10 2.31 16.35
N GLN A 33 -27.24 3.43 15.66
CA GLN A 33 -27.96 4.59 16.16
C GLN A 33 -28.52 5.43 15.02
N ILE A 34 -29.52 6.24 15.34
CA ILE A 34 -30.03 7.28 14.44
C ILE A 34 -29.30 8.57 14.82
N ALA A 35 -28.83 9.28 13.81
CA ALA A 35 -28.25 10.62 13.92
C ALA A 35 -29.02 11.57 13.00
N GLU A 36 -28.83 12.87 13.20
CA GLU A 36 -29.38 13.90 12.33
C GLU A 36 -28.23 14.64 11.65
N SER A 37 -28.39 14.96 10.36
CA SER A 37 -27.46 15.81 9.64
C SER A 37 -27.63 17.28 10.06
N ALA A 38 -26.66 18.13 9.72
CA ALA A 38 -26.78 19.58 9.89
C ALA A 38 -27.99 20.19 9.15
N SER A 39 -28.51 19.49 8.14
CA SER A 39 -29.71 19.87 7.38
C SER A 39 -31.01 19.26 7.94
N GLY A 40 -30.96 18.58 9.09
CA GLY A 40 -32.10 17.93 9.73
C GLY A 40 -32.52 16.58 9.11
N ALA A 41 -31.74 16.03 8.18
CA ALA A 41 -32.05 14.74 7.56
C ALA A 41 -31.68 13.58 8.49
N LYS A 42 -32.49 12.52 8.51
CA LYS A 42 -32.22 11.34 9.34
C LYS A 42 -31.12 10.49 8.72
N LEU A 43 -30.10 10.22 9.52
CA LEU A 43 -28.95 9.37 9.21
C LEU A 43 -28.97 8.13 10.09
N VAL A 44 -28.53 7.01 9.54
CA VAL A 44 -28.27 5.79 10.30
C VAL A 44 -26.78 5.62 10.42
N LYS A 45 -26.27 5.55 11.65
CA LYS A 45 -24.89 5.19 11.93
C LYS A 45 -24.82 3.76 12.44
N VAL A 46 -24.00 2.93 11.82
CA VAL A 46 -23.74 1.55 12.23
C VAL A 46 -22.26 1.36 12.50
N THR A 47 -21.92 0.61 13.55
CA THR A 47 -20.55 0.27 13.90
C THR A 47 -20.35 -1.23 13.73
N LEU A 48 -19.37 -1.61 12.91
CA LEU A 48 -19.01 -2.98 12.59
C LEU A 48 -17.66 -3.34 13.23
N ASP A 49 -17.57 -4.55 13.79
CA ASP A 49 -16.34 -5.15 14.30
C ASP A 49 -15.53 -5.80 13.19
N ILE A 50 -15.17 -4.99 12.21
CA ILE A 50 -14.31 -5.37 11.10
C ILE A 50 -13.11 -4.44 11.07
N SER A 51 -12.02 -4.96 10.54
CA SER A 51 -10.79 -4.20 10.30
C SER A 51 -10.79 -3.55 8.91
N HIS A 52 -11.61 -4.05 7.99
CA HIS A 52 -11.65 -3.61 6.60
C HIS A 52 -13.09 -3.64 6.06
N LEU A 53 -13.43 -2.68 5.20
CA LEU A 53 -14.69 -2.62 4.47
C LEU A 53 -14.42 -2.14 3.03
N ASP A 54 -14.85 -2.92 2.05
CA ASP A 54 -14.94 -2.46 0.66
C ASP A 54 -16.16 -1.53 0.54
N GLU A 55 -15.89 -0.22 0.50
CA GLU A 55 -16.94 0.80 0.48
C GLU A 55 -17.82 0.72 -0.77
N ALA A 56 -17.23 0.43 -1.95
CA ALA A 56 -17.97 0.35 -3.20
C ALA A 56 -18.94 -0.84 -3.20
N LYS A 57 -18.45 -2.01 -2.78
CA LYS A 57 -19.29 -3.20 -2.61
C LYS A 57 -20.38 -2.98 -1.55
N PHE A 58 -20.02 -2.41 -0.41
CA PHE A 58 -20.97 -2.13 0.67
C PHE A 58 -22.06 -1.14 0.23
N ALA A 59 -21.69 -0.08 -0.49
CA ALA A 59 -22.63 0.88 -1.06
C ALA A 59 -23.59 0.23 -2.07
N ALA A 60 -23.08 -0.66 -2.94
CA ALA A 60 -23.92 -1.42 -3.86
C ALA A 60 -24.91 -2.35 -3.11
N GLU A 61 -24.44 -3.01 -2.04
CA GLU A 61 -25.26 -3.84 -1.18
C GLU A 61 -26.36 -3.04 -0.47
N MET A 62 -26.05 -1.84 0.06
CA MET A 62 -27.05 -0.93 0.63
C MET A 62 -28.09 -0.50 -0.39
N LYS A 63 -27.65 -0.15 -1.61
CA LYS A 63 -28.54 0.25 -2.71
C LYS A 63 -29.47 -0.89 -3.15
N SER A 64 -29.01 -2.14 -3.04
CA SER A 64 -29.83 -3.33 -3.31
C SER A 64 -30.93 -3.56 -2.25
N LEU A 65 -30.70 -3.12 -1.01
CA LEU A 65 -31.69 -3.21 0.08
C LEU A 65 -32.78 -2.13 -0.06
N SER A 66 -32.38 -0.93 -0.49
CA SER A 66 -33.29 0.16 -0.82
C SER A 66 -32.58 1.15 -1.75
N PRO A 67 -33.20 1.57 -2.87
CA PRO A 67 -32.59 2.57 -3.77
C PRO A 67 -32.38 3.93 -3.09
N ASP A 68 -33.10 4.18 -1.99
CA ASP A 68 -33.00 5.40 -1.20
C ASP A 68 -31.73 5.45 -0.34
N PHE A 69 -31.17 4.29 0.03
CA PHE A 69 -30.02 4.24 0.93
C PHE A 69 -28.72 4.63 0.22
N ARG A 70 -27.99 5.57 0.81
CA ARG A 70 -26.68 6.01 0.32
C ARG A 70 -25.68 6.05 1.45
N VAL A 71 -24.53 5.43 1.24
CA VAL A 71 -23.38 5.57 2.15
C VAL A 71 -22.84 7.00 2.01
N VAL A 72 -22.74 7.71 3.13
CA VAL A 72 -22.34 9.12 3.20
C VAL A 72 -20.91 9.25 3.70
N SER A 73 -20.56 8.45 4.71
CA SER A 73 -19.20 8.39 5.23
C SER A 73 -18.91 7.00 5.77
N VAL A 74 -17.64 6.62 5.69
CA VAL A 74 -17.10 5.46 6.37
C VAL A 74 -15.92 5.93 7.22
N GLU A 75 -16.11 5.97 8.53
CA GLU A 75 -15.14 6.39 9.53
C GLU A 75 -14.51 5.15 10.17
N GLY A 76 -13.20 5.14 10.37
CA GLY A 76 -12.51 3.96 10.91
C GLY A 76 -12.41 2.77 9.95
N ALA A 77 -12.95 2.85 8.73
CA ALA A 77 -12.47 2.04 7.63
C ALA A 77 -11.10 2.56 7.22
N GLN A 78 -10.06 1.87 7.65
CA GLN A 78 -8.85 1.83 6.86
C GLN A 78 -9.14 0.93 5.64
N SER A 79 -9.79 1.50 4.63
CA SER A 79 -9.27 1.32 3.28
C SER A 79 -8.28 2.46 3.04
N ALA A 80 -7.15 2.36 3.71
CA ALA A 80 -5.93 2.80 3.07
C ALA A 80 -5.16 1.51 2.89
N ALA A 81 -4.97 1.10 1.63
CA ALA A 81 -3.63 0.72 1.20
C ALA A 81 -2.60 1.22 2.24
N PRO A 82 -1.85 0.33 2.94
CA PRO A 82 -1.02 0.74 4.08
C PRO A 82 -0.31 2.04 3.75
N SER A 83 -0.49 3.07 4.57
CA SER A 83 -0.04 4.39 4.16
C SER A 83 1.48 4.38 4.00
N ILE A 84 2.02 5.23 3.12
CA ILE A 84 3.47 5.46 3.00
C ILE A 84 4.10 5.61 4.38
N LYS A 85 3.42 6.33 5.28
CA LYS A 85 3.84 6.55 6.66
C LYS A 85 3.94 5.24 7.46
N ASP A 86 2.94 4.38 7.38
CA ASP A 86 2.94 3.07 8.07
C ASP A 86 4.05 2.15 7.53
N MET A 87 4.28 2.17 6.21
CA MET A 87 5.39 1.43 5.60
C MET A 87 6.74 2.01 6.03
N ALA A 88 6.90 3.33 6.01
CA ALA A 88 8.14 3.99 6.41
C ALA A 88 8.51 3.76 7.88
N GLU A 89 7.52 3.80 8.79
CA GLU A 89 7.72 3.58 10.23
C GLU A 89 8.08 2.13 10.57
N ARG A 90 7.65 1.17 9.75
CA ARG A 90 7.88 -0.26 9.98
C ARG A 90 9.02 -0.84 9.18
N PHE A 91 9.71 -0.02 8.39
CA PHE A 91 10.88 -0.48 7.63
C PHE A 91 11.95 -1.04 8.59
N PRO A 92 12.51 -2.23 8.34
CA PRO A 92 12.42 -3.04 7.11
C PRO A 92 11.29 -4.09 7.07
N ASP A 93 10.50 -4.26 8.12
CA ASP A 93 9.45 -5.27 8.28
C ASP A 93 8.15 -4.94 7.52
N ILE A 94 8.27 -4.65 6.22
CA ILE A 94 7.21 -4.08 5.37
C ILE A 94 6.65 -5.03 4.32
N ALA A 95 7.22 -6.23 4.18
CA ALA A 95 6.86 -7.15 3.09
C ALA A 95 5.37 -7.53 3.06
N SER A 96 4.75 -7.72 4.23
CA SER A 96 3.32 -8.01 4.35
C SER A 96 2.46 -6.81 3.96
N LEU A 97 2.88 -5.59 4.28
CA LEU A 97 2.19 -4.34 3.95
C LEU A 97 2.26 -4.05 2.46
N VAL A 98 3.44 -4.19 1.85
CA VAL A 98 3.62 -4.02 0.40
C VAL A 98 2.79 -5.04 -0.38
N ARG A 99 2.66 -6.27 0.13
CA ARG A 99 1.79 -7.28 -0.50
C ARG A 99 0.31 -6.91 -0.39
N ALA A 100 -0.15 -6.52 0.79
CA ALA A 100 -1.53 -6.05 0.98
C ALA A 100 -1.85 -4.83 0.10
N TYR A 101 -0.88 -3.92 -0.04
CA TYR A 101 -0.97 -2.80 -0.98
C TYR A 101 -1.13 -3.32 -2.42
N GLY A 102 -0.22 -4.17 -2.90
CA GLY A 102 -0.29 -4.74 -4.24
C GLY A 102 -1.58 -5.50 -4.55
N GLU A 103 -2.13 -6.23 -3.57
CA GLU A 103 -3.41 -6.95 -3.68
C GLU A 103 -4.63 -6.03 -3.75
N SER A 104 -4.55 -4.82 -3.18
CA SER A 104 -5.61 -3.82 -3.25
C SER A 104 -5.68 -3.10 -4.61
N LEU A 105 -4.64 -3.21 -5.43
CA LEU A 105 -4.50 -2.49 -6.69
C LEU A 105 -5.10 -3.25 -7.88
N GLU A 106 -5.62 -2.49 -8.84
CA GLU A 106 -6.06 -3.01 -10.13
C GLU A 106 -4.89 -3.57 -10.94
N SER A 107 -5.14 -4.63 -11.72
CA SER A 107 -4.05 -5.32 -12.40
C SER A 107 -3.30 -4.48 -13.42
N GLU A 108 -3.97 -3.51 -14.04
CA GLU A 108 -3.38 -2.67 -15.10
C GLU A 108 -2.47 -1.57 -14.53
N SER A 109 -2.74 -1.10 -13.31
CA SER A 109 -1.97 -0.01 -12.68
C SER A 109 -0.96 -0.49 -11.63
N ARG A 110 -1.10 -1.74 -11.17
CA ARG A 110 -0.37 -2.29 -10.02
C ARG A 110 1.14 -2.09 -10.08
N ASP A 111 1.76 -2.44 -11.19
CA ASP A 111 3.22 -2.37 -11.34
C ASP A 111 3.72 -0.93 -11.22
N ARG A 112 3.01 0.01 -11.86
CA ARG A 112 3.31 1.45 -11.79
C ARG A 112 3.13 1.97 -10.37
N GLU A 113 2.03 1.63 -9.72
CA GLU A 113 1.73 2.11 -8.36
C GLU A 113 2.68 1.52 -7.32
N LEU A 114 3.04 0.24 -7.43
CA LEU A 114 4.09 -0.36 -6.59
C LEU A 114 5.43 0.35 -6.77
N ALA A 115 5.82 0.66 -8.01
CA ALA A 115 7.06 1.39 -8.27
C ALA A 115 7.04 2.82 -7.69
N GLU A 116 5.94 3.56 -7.86
CA GLU A 116 5.80 4.89 -7.27
C GLU A 116 5.82 4.86 -5.74
N GLU A 117 5.19 3.85 -5.14
CA GLU A 117 5.19 3.69 -3.69
C GLU A 117 6.58 3.31 -3.15
N GLY A 118 7.25 2.38 -3.84
CA GLY A 118 8.65 2.05 -3.58
C GLY A 118 9.52 3.29 -3.64
N LYS A 119 9.34 4.13 -4.66
CA LYS A 119 10.11 5.37 -4.85
C LYS A 119 10.04 6.29 -3.64
N LYS A 120 8.86 6.50 -3.08
CA LYS A 120 8.68 7.35 -1.90
C LYS A 120 9.39 6.77 -0.67
N ILE A 121 9.27 5.46 -0.44
CA ILE A 121 9.92 4.78 0.70
C ILE A 121 11.44 4.78 0.56
N GLY A 122 11.95 4.56 -0.66
CA GLY A 122 13.39 4.62 -0.95
C GLY A 122 13.98 6.01 -0.67
N ALA A 123 13.31 7.06 -1.16
CA ALA A 123 13.72 8.43 -0.91
C ALA A 123 13.71 8.76 0.59
N PHE A 124 12.63 8.40 1.30
CA PHE A 124 12.53 8.58 2.74
C PHE A 124 13.66 7.88 3.49
N GLN A 125 14.01 6.64 3.13
CA GLN A 125 15.11 5.93 3.79
C GLN A 125 16.47 6.59 3.52
N TYR A 126 16.72 7.07 2.30
CA TYR A 126 17.92 7.86 2.01
C TYR A 126 17.98 9.11 2.90
N GLU A 127 16.89 9.87 2.96
CA GLU A 127 16.80 11.11 3.73
C GLU A 127 17.02 10.87 5.23
N LYS A 128 16.42 9.81 5.77
CA LYS A 128 16.49 9.49 7.19
C LYS A 128 17.90 9.10 7.66
N GLU A 129 18.59 8.25 6.91
CA GLU A 129 19.82 7.61 7.40
C GLU A 129 21.10 8.13 6.73
N TRP A 130 21.02 8.73 5.52
CA TRP A 130 22.20 9.09 4.72
C TRP A 130 22.29 10.57 4.30
N SER A 131 21.25 11.38 4.48
CA SER A 131 21.25 12.79 4.04
C SER A 131 22.30 13.67 4.71
N PHE A 132 22.69 13.36 5.95
CA PHE A 132 23.69 14.11 6.71
C PHE A 132 25.15 13.76 6.35
N GLY A 133 25.35 12.74 5.50
CA GLY A 133 26.68 12.34 5.02
C GLY A 133 27.21 13.20 3.88
N SER A 134 28.50 13.06 3.58
CA SER A 134 29.06 13.64 2.34
C SER A 134 28.43 12.96 1.11
N PRO A 135 27.98 13.71 0.10
CA PRO A 135 27.41 13.13 -1.11
C PRO A 135 28.37 12.15 -1.79
N LEU A 136 27.88 10.96 -2.15
CA LEU A 136 28.66 9.92 -2.81
C LEU A 136 28.27 9.82 -4.28
N LYS A 137 29.26 9.64 -5.16
CA LYS A 137 29.05 9.32 -6.57
C LYS A 137 28.88 7.82 -6.76
N MET A 138 28.28 7.41 -7.87
CA MET A 138 28.36 6.02 -8.32
C MET A 138 29.82 5.66 -8.67
N PRO A 139 30.25 4.40 -8.49
CA PRO A 139 29.53 3.27 -7.86
C PRO A 139 29.62 3.27 -6.32
N VAL A 140 30.35 4.21 -5.71
CA VAL A 140 30.59 4.23 -4.25
C VAL A 140 29.28 4.38 -3.47
N ALA A 141 28.33 5.17 -3.97
CA ALA A 141 27.00 5.30 -3.38
C ALA A 141 26.29 3.94 -3.30
N LEU A 142 26.32 3.14 -4.36
CA LEU A 142 25.72 1.81 -4.36
C LEU A 142 26.23 0.96 -3.19
N ARG A 143 27.56 0.83 -3.07
CA ARG A 143 28.20 -0.04 -2.06
C ARG A 143 28.03 0.47 -0.63
N ARG A 144 28.03 1.79 -0.42
CA ARG A 144 28.07 2.38 0.94
C ARG A 144 26.72 2.79 1.48
N THR A 145 25.69 2.93 0.63
CA THR A 145 24.36 3.37 1.06
C THR A 145 23.26 2.44 0.60
N LEU A 146 23.13 2.20 -0.71
CA LEU A 146 22.03 1.39 -1.24
C LEU A 146 22.12 -0.09 -0.82
N VAL A 147 23.29 -0.71 -0.95
CA VAL A 147 23.48 -2.13 -0.57
C VAL A 147 23.15 -2.35 0.91
N PRO A 148 23.70 -1.58 1.88
CA PRO A 148 23.28 -1.68 3.28
C PRO A 148 21.78 -1.52 3.50
N ALA A 149 21.11 -0.62 2.77
CA ALA A 149 19.66 -0.47 2.86
C ALA A 149 18.92 -1.73 2.38
N LEU A 150 19.37 -2.33 1.28
CA LEU A 150 18.78 -3.55 0.72
C LEU A 150 19.06 -4.79 1.58
N GLU A 151 20.20 -4.85 2.26
CA GLU A 151 20.57 -5.95 3.16
C GLU A 151 19.60 -6.08 4.35
N THR A 152 18.93 -5.00 4.73
CA THR A 152 17.85 -5.04 5.74
C THR A 152 16.62 -5.82 5.26
N LEU A 153 16.43 -5.98 3.95
CA LEU A 153 15.29 -6.64 3.33
C LEU A 153 15.57 -8.09 2.93
N GLY A 154 16.85 -8.48 2.84
CA GLY A 154 17.24 -9.85 2.47
C GLY A 154 18.71 -9.96 2.07
N LYS A 155 19.10 -11.16 1.62
CA LYS A 155 20.48 -11.40 1.16
C LYS A 155 20.73 -10.73 -0.19
N VAL A 156 21.73 -9.86 -0.23
CA VAL A 156 22.13 -9.06 -1.39
C VAL A 156 23.53 -9.47 -1.85
N ASP A 157 23.69 -9.69 -3.16
CA ASP A 157 25.00 -9.74 -3.83
C ASP A 157 25.08 -8.55 -4.78
N ALA A 158 26.19 -7.80 -4.77
CA ALA A 158 26.31 -6.55 -5.53
C ALA A 158 27.66 -6.42 -6.25
N SER A 159 27.63 -5.77 -7.42
CA SER A 159 28.79 -5.28 -8.16
C SER A 159 28.77 -3.75 -8.22
N ASP A 160 29.54 -3.13 -9.11
CA ASP A 160 29.48 -1.68 -9.34
C ASP A 160 28.26 -1.27 -10.18
N THR A 161 27.71 -2.18 -10.98
CA THR A 161 26.65 -1.92 -11.97
C THR A 161 25.39 -2.75 -11.77
N ASP A 162 25.40 -3.69 -10.84
CA ASP A 162 24.27 -4.59 -10.59
C ASP A 162 24.13 -4.98 -9.12
N VAL A 163 22.91 -5.35 -8.76
CA VAL A 163 22.53 -5.91 -7.47
C VAL A 163 21.58 -7.09 -7.72
N SER A 164 21.78 -8.18 -7.00
CA SER A 164 20.89 -9.33 -7.02
C SER A 164 20.42 -9.70 -5.62
N LEU A 165 19.14 -10.09 -5.52
CA LEU A 165 18.54 -10.59 -4.30
C LEU A 165 18.16 -12.06 -4.51
N SER A 166 18.78 -12.94 -3.73
CA SER A 166 18.53 -14.39 -3.79
C SER A 166 17.12 -14.75 -3.31
N GLU A 167 16.68 -14.10 -2.22
CA GLU A 167 15.40 -14.34 -1.57
C GLU A 167 14.69 -13.02 -1.29
N SER A 168 14.34 -12.28 -2.35
CA SER A 168 13.61 -11.04 -2.18
C SER A 168 12.25 -11.30 -1.51
N PRO A 169 11.89 -10.59 -0.42
CA PRO A 169 10.65 -10.81 0.31
C PRO A 169 9.40 -10.37 -0.50
N PHE A 170 9.62 -9.61 -1.57
CA PHE A 170 8.61 -9.18 -2.54
C PHE A 170 8.50 -10.15 -3.73
N CYS A 171 9.38 -11.16 -3.77
CA CYS A 171 9.60 -12.10 -4.86
C CYS A 171 9.26 -13.54 -4.38
N ALA A 172 8.08 -13.81 -3.77
CA ALA A 172 7.65 -15.19 -3.43
C ALA A 172 6.16 -15.41 -3.05
N THR A 173 5.65 -16.58 -3.52
CA THR A 173 4.56 -17.50 -3.04
C THR A 173 3.15 -16.96 -2.74
N GLY A 174 2.68 -15.96 -3.47
CA GLY A 174 1.26 -15.52 -3.46
C GLY A 174 0.74 -15.28 -4.87
N LYS A 175 -0.50 -14.79 -5.01
CA LYS A 175 -1.11 -14.50 -6.32
C LYS A 175 -0.37 -13.42 -7.13
N ILE A 176 0.44 -12.58 -6.50
CA ILE A 176 1.03 -11.38 -7.11
C ILE A 176 2.49 -11.23 -6.68
N ALA A 177 3.35 -10.89 -7.65
CA ALA A 177 4.73 -10.49 -7.40
C ALA A 177 4.83 -8.98 -7.20
N CYS A 178 5.55 -8.53 -6.18
CA CYS A 178 5.65 -7.10 -5.85
C CYS A 178 7.05 -6.52 -6.13
N CYS A 179 7.82 -7.15 -7.02
CA CYS A 179 9.21 -6.76 -7.28
C CYS A 179 9.37 -5.37 -7.89
N GLU A 180 8.31 -4.78 -8.46
CA GLU A 180 8.31 -3.38 -8.91
C GLU A 180 8.41 -2.39 -7.75
N PHE A 181 7.92 -2.75 -6.57
CA PHE A 181 8.17 -1.97 -5.36
C PHE A 181 9.67 -1.82 -5.10
N LEU A 182 10.42 -2.91 -5.27
CA LEU A 182 11.87 -2.88 -5.06
C LEU A 182 12.58 -2.05 -6.14
N THR A 183 12.16 -2.17 -7.41
CA THR A 183 12.63 -1.29 -8.51
C THR A 183 12.45 0.18 -8.12
N GLY A 184 11.23 0.53 -7.67
CA GLY A 184 10.87 1.86 -7.20
C GLY A 184 11.72 2.31 -6.03
N PHE A 185 11.87 1.47 -5.00
CA PHE A 185 12.69 1.73 -3.82
C PHE A 185 14.11 2.13 -4.19
N MET A 186 14.78 1.32 -5.01
CA MET A 186 16.15 1.64 -5.45
C MET A 186 16.20 2.94 -6.26
N GLN A 187 15.23 3.17 -7.15
CA GLN A 187 15.19 4.41 -7.94
C GLN A 187 15.00 5.64 -7.05
N GLY A 188 14.04 5.62 -6.12
CA GLY A 188 13.78 6.74 -5.22
C GLY A 188 14.93 7.02 -4.26
N PHE A 189 15.58 5.97 -3.77
CA PHE A 189 16.77 6.08 -2.94
C PHE A 189 17.91 6.80 -3.67
N LEU A 190 18.15 6.44 -4.95
CA LEU A 190 19.18 7.06 -5.77
C LEU A 190 18.80 8.46 -6.25
N ASP A 191 17.51 8.72 -6.51
CA ASP A 191 17.00 10.05 -6.88
C ASP A 191 17.17 11.06 -5.73
N ALA A 192 17.06 10.62 -4.48
CA ALA A 192 17.26 11.46 -3.29
C ALA A 192 18.74 11.83 -3.05
N GLY A 193 19.69 11.08 -3.62
CA GLY A 193 21.11 11.35 -3.51
C GLY A 193 21.58 12.48 -4.46
N PRO A 194 22.23 13.55 -3.94
CA PRO A 194 22.60 14.71 -4.76
C PRO A 194 23.51 14.41 -5.96
N LEU A 195 24.30 13.33 -5.88
CA LEU A 195 25.24 12.92 -6.92
C LEU A 195 24.84 11.60 -7.62
N THR A 196 23.62 11.11 -7.37
CA THR A 196 23.10 9.86 -7.94
C THR A 196 21.81 10.02 -8.73
N GLN A 197 21.18 11.20 -8.73
CA GLN A 197 19.90 11.53 -9.39
C GLN A 197 19.79 11.20 -10.90
N ASN A 198 20.93 11.09 -11.60
CA ASN A 198 20.95 10.72 -13.03
C ASN A 198 21.05 9.21 -13.25
N THR A 199 21.11 8.41 -12.18
CA THR A 199 21.16 6.96 -12.25
C THR A 199 19.78 6.40 -12.57
N ARG A 200 19.72 5.36 -13.40
CA ARG A 200 18.49 4.63 -13.72
C ARG A 200 18.59 3.19 -13.29
N VAL A 201 17.58 2.71 -12.59
CA VAL A 201 17.46 1.33 -12.13
C VAL A 201 16.62 0.55 -13.13
N HIS A 202 17.10 -0.60 -13.58
CA HIS A 202 16.37 -1.50 -14.48
C HIS A 202 16.33 -2.88 -13.88
N LYS A 203 15.14 -3.50 -13.87
CA LYS A 203 15.00 -4.89 -13.46
C LYS A 203 15.38 -5.80 -14.62
N ALA A 204 16.43 -6.58 -14.46
CA ALA A 204 16.95 -7.49 -15.47
C ALA A 204 16.33 -8.89 -15.36
N GLU A 205 16.26 -9.43 -14.15
CA GLU A 205 15.75 -10.78 -13.88
C GLU A 205 14.77 -10.76 -12.72
N CYS A 206 13.80 -11.66 -12.72
CA CYS A 206 12.82 -11.78 -11.67
C CYS A 206 12.43 -13.24 -11.42
N ARG A 207 12.66 -13.73 -10.21
CA ARG A 207 12.27 -15.08 -9.82
C ARG A 207 10.77 -15.36 -10.00
N ALA A 208 9.91 -14.35 -9.85
CA ALA A 208 8.48 -14.50 -10.11
C ALA A 208 8.13 -14.73 -11.60
N LYS A 209 9.06 -14.44 -12.52
CA LYS A 209 8.95 -14.72 -13.96
C LYS A 209 9.65 -16.03 -14.37
N GLY A 210 10.21 -16.78 -13.41
CA GLY A 210 10.87 -18.07 -13.63
C GLY A 210 12.40 -18.02 -13.57
N ASP A 211 13.01 -16.85 -13.33
CA ASP A 211 14.46 -16.73 -13.20
C ASP A 211 14.97 -17.30 -11.86
N SER A 212 16.28 -17.52 -11.75
CA SER A 212 16.88 -18.09 -10.52
C SER A 212 16.92 -17.10 -9.34
N ARG A 213 16.91 -15.80 -9.63
CA ARG A 213 17.07 -14.70 -8.67
C ARG A 213 16.40 -13.43 -9.20
N CYS A 214 16.33 -12.38 -8.38
CA CYS A 214 15.78 -11.08 -8.80
C CYS A 214 16.96 -10.09 -8.92
N THR A 215 17.32 -9.69 -10.15
CA THR A 215 18.53 -8.93 -10.49
C THR A 215 18.17 -7.56 -11.06
N TYR A 216 18.93 -6.53 -10.68
CA TYR A 216 18.74 -5.14 -11.06
C TYR A 216 20.06 -4.52 -11.52
N THR A 217 20.01 -3.74 -12.59
CA THR A 217 21.16 -3.06 -13.19
C THR A 217 21.03 -1.55 -13.07
N PHE A 218 22.16 -0.86 -12.93
CA PHE A 218 22.24 0.58 -12.74
C PHE A 218 22.94 1.23 -13.92
N GLY A 219 22.23 2.07 -14.66
CA GLY A 219 22.80 2.91 -15.72
C GLY A 219 23.14 4.29 -15.17
N TYR A 220 24.40 4.67 -15.20
CA TYR A 220 24.89 6.01 -14.83
C TYR A 220 26.08 6.38 -15.73
N ASP A 221 26.21 7.67 -16.01
CA ASP A 221 27.39 8.19 -16.70
C ASP A 221 28.59 8.07 -15.74
N LEU A 222 29.63 7.35 -16.17
CA LEU A 222 30.90 7.18 -15.45
C LEU A 222 31.75 8.45 -15.50
#